data_AF-A0A3C0V9J4-F1
#
_entry.id   AF-A0A3C0V9J4-F1
#
_cell.length_a   1.000
_cell.length_b   1.000
_cell.length_c   1.000
_cell.angle_alpha   90.00
_cell.angle_beta   90.00
_cell.angle_gamma   90.00
#
_symmetry.space_group_name_H-M   'P 1'
#
loop_
_entity.id
_entity.type
_entity.pdbx_description
1 polymer ?
#
loop_
_entity_poly.entity_id
_entity_poly.type
_entity_poly.pdbx_seq_one_letter_code
_entity_poly.pdbx_strand_id
1 'polypeptide(L)'
;MRKTLFFTIGMIVAFGAIYLFERFDASSAAEKPEKPKMRATVIFPAAKGSEYAPVAFSHTSHARFGYKKCKDCHDDKMFSEDKSLNSNKITMDAINEGKFCGHCHNGTTKVMQGGKDTDDVVFAPAMEGVEMCVLCHNVKPREAPKAEK
;
A
#
# COMPACT_ATOMS: atom_id res chain seq x y z
N MET A 1 -21.36 6.29 -70.81
CA MET A 1 -21.30 7.27 -69.69
C MET A 1 -21.80 6.73 -68.33
N ARG A 2 -22.16 5.44 -68.18
CA ARG A 2 -22.73 4.90 -66.93
C ARG A 2 -21.72 4.20 -65.99
N LYS A 3 -20.49 3.91 -66.46
CA LYS A 3 -19.45 3.19 -65.70
C LYS A 3 -18.58 4.09 -64.80
N THR A 4 -18.42 5.36 -65.18
CA THR A 4 -17.67 6.37 -64.39
C THR A 4 -18.41 6.82 -63.13
N LEU A 5 -19.76 6.73 -63.11
CA LEU A 5 -20.57 7.11 -61.96
C LEU A 5 -20.55 6.07 -60.82
N PHE A 6 -20.38 4.77 -61.13
CA PHE A 6 -20.25 3.72 -60.11
C PHE A 6 -18.87 3.73 -59.43
N PHE A 7 -17.82 4.13 -60.16
CA PHE A 7 -16.45 4.14 -59.64
C PHE A 7 -16.21 5.29 -58.64
N THR A 8 -16.83 6.46 -58.86
CA THR A 8 -16.70 7.61 -57.96
C THR A 8 -17.51 7.46 -56.67
N ILE A 9 -18.71 6.88 -56.74
CA ILE A 9 -19.53 6.59 -55.55
C ILE A 9 -18.85 5.53 -54.67
N GLY A 10 -18.25 4.48 -55.27
CA GLY A 10 -17.50 3.46 -54.53
C GLY A 10 -16.28 4.02 -53.77
N MET A 11 -15.57 4.98 -54.36
CA MET A 11 -14.46 5.68 -53.70
C MET A 11 -14.95 6.56 -52.53
N ILE A 12 -16.06 7.30 -52.68
CA ILE A 12 -16.58 8.15 -51.59
C ILE A 12 -17.07 7.32 -50.41
N VAL A 13 -17.70 6.16 -50.66
CA VAL A 13 -18.12 5.23 -49.58
C VAL A 13 -16.90 4.62 -48.89
N ALA A 14 -15.85 4.26 -49.64
CA ALA A 14 -14.62 3.72 -49.06
C ALA A 14 -13.86 4.77 -48.22
N PHE A 15 -13.71 5.99 -48.72
CA PHE A 15 -13.08 7.09 -47.96
C PHE A 15 -13.92 7.52 -46.77
N GLY A 16 -15.26 7.54 -46.88
CA GLY A 16 -16.16 7.81 -45.77
C GLY A 16 -16.11 6.74 -44.69
N ALA A 17 -16.02 5.46 -45.06
CA ALA A 17 -15.87 4.35 -44.12
C ALA A 17 -14.51 4.40 -43.40
N ILE A 18 -13.42 4.71 -44.11
CA ILE A 18 -12.09 4.88 -43.51
C ILE A 18 -12.08 6.07 -42.54
N TYR A 19 -12.64 7.21 -42.95
CA TYR A 19 -12.70 8.42 -42.10
C TYR A 19 -13.57 8.24 -40.85
N LEU A 20 -14.63 7.44 -40.93
CA LEU A 20 -15.46 7.06 -39.78
C LEU A 20 -14.78 6.03 -38.89
N PHE A 21 -14.00 5.10 -39.45
CA PHE A 21 -13.25 4.10 -38.69
C PHE A 21 -12.11 4.76 -37.89
N GLU A 22 -11.36 5.68 -38.51
CA GLU A 22 -10.28 6.44 -37.84
C GLU A 22 -10.79 7.30 -36.67
N ARG A 23 -12.05 7.76 -36.71
CA ARG A 23 -12.66 8.50 -35.59
C ARG A 23 -13.19 7.62 -34.46
N PHE A 24 -13.42 6.33 -34.70
CA PHE A 24 -13.88 5.42 -33.66
C PHE A 24 -12.75 5.03 -32.68
N ASP A 25 -11.53 4.84 -33.19
CA ASP A 25 -10.35 4.50 -32.38
C ASP A 25 -9.89 5.67 -31.47
N ALA A 26 -10.10 6.91 -31.90
CA ALA A 26 -9.65 8.09 -31.15
C ALA A 26 -10.46 8.38 -29.87
N SER A 27 -11.66 7.82 -29.72
CA SER A 27 -12.52 8.05 -28.55
C SER A 27 -12.24 7.10 -27.37
N SER A 28 -11.48 6.02 -27.60
CA SER A 28 -11.31 4.93 -26.61
C SER A 28 -10.14 5.12 -25.64
N ALA A 29 -9.34 6.17 -25.76
CA ALA A 29 -8.23 6.43 -24.84
C ALA A 29 -8.71 7.12 -23.56
N ALA A 30 -9.63 6.48 -22.82
CA ALA A 30 -9.85 6.82 -21.42
C ALA A 30 -8.55 6.50 -20.67
N GLU A 31 -7.88 7.55 -20.18
CA GLU A 31 -6.67 7.43 -19.37
C GLU A 31 -6.98 6.52 -18.16
N LYS A 32 -6.28 5.39 -18.06
CA LYS A 32 -6.48 4.42 -16.97
C LYS A 32 -6.21 5.12 -15.64
N PRO A 33 -7.10 5.02 -14.63
CA PRO A 33 -6.87 5.66 -13.34
C PRO A 33 -5.53 5.18 -12.76
N GLU A 34 -4.65 6.13 -12.44
CA GLU A 34 -3.34 5.85 -11.84
C GLU A 34 -3.56 5.11 -10.51
N LYS A 35 -2.93 3.94 -10.35
CA LYS A 35 -3.05 3.17 -9.12
C LYS A 35 -2.49 3.97 -7.94
N PRO A 36 -3.15 3.99 -6.77
CA PRO A 36 -2.62 4.69 -5.60
C PRO A 36 -1.23 4.15 -5.24
N LYS A 37 -0.25 5.04 -5.16
CA LYS A 37 1.10 4.69 -4.74
C LYS A 37 1.12 4.45 -3.22
N MET A 38 1.79 3.38 -2.82
CA MET A 38 2.00 3.03 -1.42
C MET A 38 2.85 4.11 -0.74
N ARG A 39 2.39 4.64 0.41
CA ARG A 39 3.17 5.61 1.19
C ARG A 39 4.39 4.90 1.77
N ALA A 40 5.59 5.47 1.62
CA ALA A 40 6.81 4.81 2.09
C ALA A 40 6.80 4.56 3.62
N THR A 41 6.39 5.57 4.40
CA THR A 41 6.35 5.51 5.87
C THR A 41 5.00 5.98 6.42
N VAL A 42 4.51 5.31 7.46
CA VAL A 42 3.32 5.68 8.25
C VAL A 42 3.73 5.87 9.70
N ILE A 43 3.22 6.92 10.35
CA ILE A 43 3.48 7.18 11.78
C ILE A 43 2.23 6.82 12.57
N PHE A 44 2.37 5.88 13.52
CA PHE A 44 1.35 5.60 14.53
C PHE A 44 1.68 6.43 15.78
N PRO A 45 0.78 7.34 16.20
CA PRO A 45 1.01 8.13 17.40
C PRO A 45 1.03 7.23 18.64
N ALA A 46 1.90 7.55 19.59
CA ALA A 46 1.86 6.92 20.90
C ALA A 46 0.59 7.33 21.66
N ALA A 47 0.12 6.48 22.57
CA ALA A 47 -0.98 6.83 23.45
C ALA A 47 -0.62 8.05 24.32
N LYS A 48 -1.62 8.86 24.67
CA LYS A 48 -1.40 10.03 25.53
C LYS A 48 -0.83 9.59 26.88
N GLY A 49 0.30 10.16 27.29
CA GLY A 49 0.98 9.80 28.53
C GLY A 49 1.83 8.52 28.46
N SER A 50 1.94 7.91 27.27
CA SER A 50 2.88 6.82 27.02
C SER A 50 4.33 7.30 27.16
N GLU A 51 5.15 6.52 27.85
CA GLU A 51 6.61 6.69 27.86
C GLU A 51 7.28 6.24 26.55
N TYR A 52 6.56 5.44 25.75
CA TYR A 52 7.03 4.98 24.45
C TYR A 52 6.87 6.03 23.35
N ALA A 53 7.88 6.09 22.49
CA ALA A 53 7.90 6.88 21.27
C ALA A 53 6.78 6.48 20.28
N PRO A 54 6.34 7.38 19.37
CA PRO A 54 5.55 6.99 18.22
C PRO A 54 6.26 5.91 17.37
N VAL A 55 5.47 5.13 16.61
CA VAL A 55 5.99 4.06 15.75
C VAL A 55 6.06 4.55 14.32
N ALA A 56 7.25 4.50 13.69
CA ALA A 56 7.37 4.64 12.24
C ALA A 56 7.35 3.27 11.57
N PHE A 57 6.31 3.01 10.80
CA PHE A 57 6.14 1.83 9.98
C PHE A 57 6.59 2.08 8.55
N SER A 58 7.41 1.19 7.99
CA SER A 58 7.92 1.27 6.62
C SER A 58 7.26 0.21 5.74
N HIS A 59 6.44 0.64 4.78
CA HIS A 59 5.91 -0.25 3.75
C HIS A 59 7.02 -0.87 2.90
N THR A 60 8.04 -0.07 2.58
CA THR A 60 9.18 -0.52 1.77
C THR A 60 9.92 -1.68 2.42
N SER A 61 10.08 -1.65 3.75
CA SER A 61 10.73 -2.73 4.49
C SER A 61 9.89 -4.01 4.43
N HIS A 62 8.59 -3.92 4.71
CA HIS A 62 7.69 -5.09 4.67
C HIS A 62 7.57 -5.69 3.26
N ALA A 63 7.56 -4.85 2.22
CA ALA A 63 7.55 -5.31 0.83
C ALA A 63 8.84 -6.04 0.41
N ARG A 64 10.00 -5.69 1.01
CA ARG A 64 11.25 -6.43 0.80
C ARG A 64 11.18 -7.83 1.42
N PHE A 65 10.44 -7.99 2.51
CA PHE A 65 10.16 -9.26 3.17
C PHE A 65 8.93 -9.99 2.59
N GLY A 66 8.61 -9.80 1.31
CA GLY A 66 7.61 -10.62 0.61
C GLY A 66 6.18 -10.08 0.56
N TYR A 67 5.80 -9.10 1.39
CA TYR A 67 4.45 -8.54 1.47
C TYR A 67 4.25 -7.38 0.47
N LYS A 68 4.05 -7.71 -0.80
CA LYS A 68 4.13 -6.74 -1.91
C LYS A 68 2.77 -6.17 -2.33
N LYS A 69 1.67 -6.84 -2.01
CA LYS A 69 0.32 -6.44 -2.44
C LYS A 69 -0.37 -5.72 -1.30
N CYS A 70 -1.19 -4.73 -1.65
CA CYS A 70 -1.99 -4.01 -0.66
C CYS A 70 -2.86 -4.96 0.19
N LYS A 71 -3.39 -6.03 -0.44
CA LYS A 71 -4.23 -7.05 0.21
C LYS A 71 -3.46 -8.04 1.08
N ASP A 72 -2.12 -8.02 1.04
CA ASP A 72 -1.32 -8.86 1.94
C ASP A 72 -1.39 -8.31 3.38
N CYS A 73 -1.81 -7.04 3.56
CA CYS A 73 -1.98 -6.40 4.88
C CYS A 73 -3.35 -5.74 5.07
N HIS A 74 -3.94 -5.16 4.01
CA HIS A 74 -5.24 -4.49 4.09
C HIS A 74 -6.37 -5.43 3.64
N ASP A 75 -7.02 -6.03 4.63
CA ASP A 75 -8.08 -7.02 4.48
C ASP A 75 -9.09 -6.93 5.64
N ASP A 76 -9.93 -7.95 5.81
CA ASP A 76 -10.92 -8.05 6.86
C ASP A 76 -10.36 -8.47 8.24
N LYS A 77 -9.10 -8.89 8.30
CA LYS A 77 -8.50 -9.58 9.47
C LYS A 77 -7.32 -8.84 10.10
N MET A 78 -6.52 -8.13 9.33
CA MET A 78 -5.26 -7.54 9.78
C MET A 78 -5.34 -6.01 9.88
N PHE A 79 -5.50 -5.30 8.77
CA PHE A 79 -5.74 -3.86 8.73
C PHE A 79 -6.93 -3.55 7.83
N SER A 80 -7.76 -2.59 8.23
CA SER A 80 -8.92 -2.15 7.45
C SER A 80 -8.61 -1.93 5.97
N GLU A 81 -9.54 -2.33 5.10
CA GLU A 81 -9.54 -1.99 3.68
C GLU A 81 -9.60 -0.46 3.46
N ASP A 82 -10.14 0.29 4.43
CA ASP A 82 -9.97 1.73 4.51
C ASP A 82 -8.52 2.08 4.93
N LYS A 83 -7.75 2.54 3.94
CA LYS A 83 -6.32 2.90 4.06
C LYS A 83 -6.11 4.34 4.55
N SER A 84 -7.17 5.01 4.99
CA SER A 84 -7.05 6.32 5.64
C SER A 84 -6.25 6.21 6.94
N LEU A 85 -5.57 7.30 7.31
CA LEU A 85 -4.84 7.32 8.59
C LEU A 85 -5.83 7.24 9.75
N ASN A 86 -5.49 6.46 10.77
CA ASN A 86 -6.31 6.23 11.96
C ASN A 86 -7.62 5.43 11.73
N SER A 87 -7.76 4.73 10.60
CA SER A 87 -8.90 3.81 10.36
C SER A 87 -8.88 2.58 11.28
N ASN A 88 -7.72 2.25 11.85
CA ASN A 88 -7.53 1.12 12.76
C ASN A 88 -7.31 1.62 14.19
N LYS A 89 -7.97 0.97 15.16
CA LYS A 89 -7.75 1.19 16.60
C LYS A 89 -6.75 0.17 17.12
N ILE A 90 -5.46 0.51 17.01
CA ILE A 90 -4.37 -0.40 17.36
C ILE A 90 -4.00 -0.19 18.83
N THR A 91 -3.96 -1.28 19.60
CA THR A 91 -3.49 -1.31 20.99
C THR A 91 -2.46 -2.42 21.18
N MET A 92 -1.62 -2.31 22.21
CA MET A 92 -0.68 -3.39 22.53
C MET A 92 -1.39 -4.68 22.94
N ASP A 93 -2.53 -4.59 23.63
CA ASP A 93 -3.35 -5.77 23.95
C ASP A 93 -3.80 -6.49 22.69
N ALA A 94 -4.30 -5.75 21.69
CA ALA A 94 -4.70 -6.34 20.41
C ALA A 94 -3.51 -6.95 19.65
N ILE A 95 -2.34 -6.32 19.72
CA ILE A 95 -1.10 -6.86 19.13
C ILE A 95 -0.70 -8.17 19.83
N ASN A 96 -0.76 -8.22 21.16
CA ASN A 96 -0.45 -9.43 21.93
C ASN A 96 -1.47 -10.56 21.67
N GLU A 97 -2.70 -10.23 21.30
CA GLU A 97 -3.72 -11.17 20.82
C GLU A 97 -3.53 -11.60 19.34
N GLY A 98 -2.47 -11.17 18.67
CA GLY A 98 -2.17 -11.56 17.28
C GLY A 98 -2.89 -10.72 16.22
N LYS A 99 -3.44 -9.56 16.57
CA LYS A 99 -4.05 -8.62 15.61
C LYS A 99 -3.02 -7.61 15.10
N PHE A 100 -3.31 -6.96 13.98
CA PHE A 100 -2.47 -5.91 13.38
C PHE A 100 -1.03 -6.39 13.21
N CYS A 101 -0.06 -5.69 13.80
CA CYS A 101 1.35 -6.05 13.82
C CYS A 101 1.59 -7.47 14.35
N GLY A 102 0.85 -7.85 15.40
CA GLY A 102 0.97 -9.14 16.06
C GLY A 102 0.60 -10.34 15.18
N HIS A 103 -0.07 -10.14 14.05
CA HIS A 103 -0.40 -11.23 13.14
C HIS A 103 0.86 -11.90 12.57
N CYS A 104 1.90 -11.10 12.27
CA CYS A 104 3.20 -11.61 11.84
C CYS A 104 4.27 -11.48 12.93
N HIS A 105 4.21 -10.44 13.75
CA HIS A 105 5.11 -10.24 14.87
C HIS A 105 4.66 -11.06 16.10
N ASN A 106 4.60 -12.39 15.93
CA ASN A 106 4.12 -13.37 16.93
C ASN A 106 5.21 -14.36 17.39
N GLY A 107 6.44 -14.27 16.88
CA GLY A 107 7.55 -15.14 17.26
C GLY A 107 7.51 -16.52 16.59
N THR A 108 6.60 -16.73 15.65
CA THR A 108 6.43 -17.99 14.91
C THR A 108 6.41 -17.78 13.39
N THR A 109 5.98 -16.62 12.92
CA THR A 109 6.01 -16.28 11.48
C THR A 109 7.45 -16.16 11.02
N LYS A 110 7.82 -16.94 10.01
CA LYS A 110 9.18 -16.92 9.44
C LYS A 110 9.45 -15.63 8.68
N VAL A 111 10.70 -15.19 8.70
CA VAL A 111 11.16 -14.11 7.83
C VAL A 111 11.18 -14.63 6.40
N MET A 112 10.62 -13.85 5.45
CA MET A 112 10.73 -14.16 4.03
C MET A 112 11.87 -13.37 3.41
N GLN A 113 12.84 -14.05 2.79
CA GLN A 113 13.90 -13.39 2.03
C GLN A 113 13.93 -13.92 0.61
N GLY A 114 13.77 -13.02 -0.37
CA GLY A 114 13.76 -13.42 -1.79
C GLY A 114 12.62 -14.37 -2.16
N GLY A 115 11.51 -14.38 -1.40
CA GLY A 115 10.37 -15.27 -1.62
C GLY A 115 10.55 -16.68 -1.08
N LYS A 116 11.55 -16.91 -0.21
CA LYS A 116 11.76 -18.16 0.51
C LYS A 116 11.67 -17.92 2.00
N ASP A 117 11.13 -18.90 2.72
CA ASP A 117 11.15 -18.93 4.18
C ASP A 117 12.59 -19.12 4.67
N THR A 118 12.97 -18.39 5.71
CA THR A 118 14.21 -18.64 6.46
C THR A 118 13.90 -19.42 7.74
N ASP A 119 14.94 -19.83 8.47
CA ASP A 119 14.77 -20.43 9.80
C ASP A 119 14.54 -19.38 10.90
N ASP A 120 14.80 -18.11 10.59
CA ASP A 120 14.55 -16.99 11.49
C ASP A 120 13.07 -16.62 11.53
N VAL A 121 12.58 -16.25 12.70
CA VAL A 121 11.22 -15.72 12.89
C VAL A 121 11.23 -14.19 12.92
N VAL A 122 10.14 -13.59 12.45
CA VAL A 122 9.87 -12.19 12.65
C VAL A 122 9.77 -11.94 14.16
N PHE A 123 10.45 -10.91 14.64
CA PHE A 123 10.43 -10.57 16.07
C PHE A 123 9.00 -10.36 16.56
N ALA A 124 8.72 -10.71 17.82
CA ALA A 124 7.46 -10.41 18.49
C ALA A 124 7.63 -9.43 19.68
N PRO A 125 6.74 -8.44 19.84
CA PRO A 125 6.72 -7.55 21.01
C PRO A 125 6.55 -8.27 22.34
N ALA A 126 5.94 -9.46 22.34
CA ALA A 126 5.74 -10.28 23.52
C ALA A 126 6.97 -11.12 23.93
N MET A 127 8.05 -11.11 23.13
CA MET A 127 9.31 -11.78 23.51
C MET A 127 10.02 -11.01 24.63
N GLU A 128 10.85 -11.71 25.40
CA GLU A 128 11.53 -11.13 26.57
C GLU A 128 12.53 -10.04 26.16
N GLY A 129 12.51 -8.92 26.91
CA GLY A 129 13.48 -7.82 26.78
C GLY A 129 12.91 -6.53 26.20
N VAL A 130 13.26 -5.40 26.84
CA VAL A 130 12.86 -4.03 26.40
C VAL A 130 13.39 -3.65 25.02
N GLU A 131 14.39 -4.38 24.52
CA GLU A 131 14.95 -4.17 23.19
C GLU A 131 13.93 -4.41 22.08
N MET A 132 12.91 -5.26 22.32
CA MET A 132 11.85 -5.51 21.34
C MET A 132 10.91 -4.30 21.19
N CYS A 133 10.74 -3.51 22.25
CA CYS A 133 9.89 -2.32 22.24
C CYS A 133 10.45 -1.25 21.29
N VAL A 134 11.78 -1.07 21.28
CA VAL A 134 12.44 0.01 20.49
C VAL A 134 12.50 -0.30 18.98
N LEU A 135 12.28 -1.56 18.58
CA LEU A 135 12.19 -1.92 17.15
C LEU A 135 10.96 -1.29 16.48
N CYS A 136 9.87 -1.17 17.23
CA CYS A 136 8.66 -0.47 16.79
C CYS A 136 8.67 1.01 17.22
N HIS A 137 8.91 1.28 18.50
CA HIS A 137 8.85 2.62 19.08
C HIS A 137 10.13 3.40 18.80
N ASN A 138 10.27 3.83 17.55
CA ASN A 138 11.53 4.27 16.94
C ASN A 138 11.56 5.76 16.54
N VAL A 139 10.48 6.51 16.79
CA VAL A 139 10.42 7.95 16.49
C VAL A 139 10.81 8.77 17.71
N LYS A 140 11.95 9.48 17.65
CA LYS A 140 12.28 10.45 18.70
C LYS A 140 11.21 11.55 18.75
N PRO A 141 10.55 11.80 19.90
CA PRO A 141 9.66 12.95 20.03
C PRO A 141 10.41 14.24 19.69
N ARG A 142 9.82 15.12 18.88
CA ARG A 142 10.39 16.45 18.67
C ARG A 142 10.29 17.22 19.98
N GLU A 143 11.40 17.66 20.54
CA GLU A 143 11.38 18.59 21.68
C GLU A 143 10.55 19.82 21.30
N ALA A 144 9.60 20.21 22.15
CA ALA A 144 8.90 21.46 21.96
C ALA A 144 9.94 22.58 21.93
N PRO A 145 9.87 23.53 20.97
CA PRO A 145 10.74 24.69 20.99
C PRO A 145 10.63 25.34 22.37
N LYS A 146 11.76 25.49 23.07
CA LYS A 146 11.80 26.18 24.35
C LYS A 146 11.23 27.57 24.10
N ALA A 147 10.17 27.93 24.82
CA ALA A 147 9.67 29.30 24.79
C ALA A 147 10.82 30.21 25.20
N GLU A 148 11.31 31.03 24.27
CA GLU A 148 12.21 32.12 24.61
C GLU A 148 11.45 33.02 25.59
N LYS A 149 12.04 33.22 26.77
CA LYS A 149 11.54 34.14 27.80
C LYS A 149 12.02 35.54 27.50
#